data_AF-A0A6G9CNP2-F1
#
_entry.id   AF-A0A6G9CNP2-F1
#
_cell.length_a   1.000
_cell.length_b   1.000
_cell.length_c   1.000
_cell.angle_alpha   90.00
_cell.angle_beta   90.00
_cell.angle_gamma   90.00
#
_symmetry.space_group_name_H-M   'P 1'
#
loop_
_entity.id
_entity.type
_entity.pdbx_description
1 polymer ?
#
loop_
_entity_poly.entity_id
_entity_poly.type
_entity_poly.pdbx_seq_one_letter_code
_entity_poly.pdbx_strand_id
1 'polypeptide(L)'
;MRLALDIGGTKMAAGVVSEDGRVPVFDSVPTPQTDPWGACAALLERVADGRDVDGVGIACAGPVDTVAGVVAPINITEWAQGFELVAGVRSVFPDAGTALAMDGAAAALAEFHHGAGRGTPNLLSLVVSTGIGGGIVLGGEIARGRTGNAGHIGHLVVPGSSEPCSCGGVGCLETVASGPSAVRWARSQGWSGNTGRELAEGARSGDAIAVDALHRAGTALGGAIASTAALLDVDLAVIGGGFAQSGAPLWEPMLDAAARHARLSFIAGLRIVPAELGGAGTLTGAGLLALTAVI
;
A
#
# COMPACT_ATOMS: atom_id res chain seq x y z
N MET A 1 -23.58 13.20 -4.52
CA MET A 1 -23.06 12.09 -3.68
C MET A 1 -21.58 11.90 -3.95
N ARG A 2 -20.89 11.13 -3.09
CA ARG A 2 -19.47 10.80 -3.30
C ARG A 2 -19.25 9.32 -3.53
N LEU A 3 -18.30 9.01 -4.43
CA LEU A 3 -17.87 7.66 -4.78
C LEU A 3 -16.40 7.45 -4.45
N ALA A 4 -16.06 6.21 -4.09
CA ALA A 4 -14.68 5.75 -3.96
C ALA A 4 -14.39 4.76 -5.08
N LEU A 5 -13.18 4.82 -5.64
CA LEU A 5 -12.68 3.88 -6.65
C LEU A 5 -11.30 3.38 -6.21
N ASP A 6 -11.14 2.06 -6.11
CA ASP A 6 -9.89 1.36 -5.87
C ASP A 6 -9.53 0.54 -7.11
N ILE A 7 -8.37 0.81 -7.71
CA ILE A 7 -7.87 0.15 -8.91
C ILE A 7 -6.59 -0.61 -8.59
N GLY A 8 -6.72 -1.92 -8.41
CA GLY A 8 -5.62 -2.86 -8.27
C GLY A 8 -5.29 -3.59 -9.58
N GLY A 9 -4.16 -4.30 -9.59
CA GLY A 9 -3.73 -5.09 -10.76
C GLY A 9 -4.59 -6.31 -11.07
N THR A 10 -5.38 -6.81 -10.10
CA THR A 10 -6.21 -8.02 -10.26
C THR A 10 -7.69 -7.76 -10.06
N LYS A 11 -8.05 -6.70 -9.33
CA LYS A 11 -9.42 -6.36 -8.97
C LYS A 11 -9.57 -4.84 -8.91
N MET A 12 -10.75 -4.36 -9.32
CA MET A 12 -11.23 -3.00 -9.15
C MET A 12 -12.46 -3.02 -8.23
N ALA A 13 -12.60 -2.02 -7.37
CA ALA A 13 -13.76 -1.88 -6.50
C ALA A 13 -14.24 -0.43 -6.49
N ALA A 14 -15.56 -0.23 -6.43
CA ALA A 14 -16.14 1.10 -6.23
C ALA A 14 -17.34 1.03 -5.30
N GLY A 15 -17.58 2.10 -4.56
CA GLY A 15 -18.69 2.15 -3.62
C GLY A 15 -19.11 3.56 -3.24
N VAL A 16 -20.26 3.66 -2.60
CA VAL A 16 -20.80 4.94 -2.12
C VAL A 16 -20.14 5.30 -0.80
N VAL A 17 -19.67 6.54 -0.70
CA VAL A 17 -18.93 7.06 0.44
C VAL A 17 -19.90 7.58 1.50
N SER A 18 -19.75 7.13 2.75
CA SER A 18 -20.47 7.66 3.91
C SER A 18 -19.88 8.99 4.39
N GLU A 19 -20.57 9.69 5.28
CA GLU A 19 -20.15 11.00 5.80
C GLU A 19 -18.76 10.99 6.45
N ASP A 20 -18.36 9.85 7.04
CA ASP A 20 -17.05 9.66 7.67
C ASP A 20 -15.97 9.11 6.71
N GLY A 21 -16.27 9.01 5.41
CA GLY A 21 -15.34 8.56 4.38
C GLY A 21 -15.23 7.04 4.23
N ARG A 22 -15.99 6.26 5.02
CA ARG A 22 -16.06 4.80 4.84
C ARG A 22 -16.90 4.43 3.62
N VAL A 23 -16.79 3.17 3.20
CA VAL A 23 -17.49 2.63 2.03
C VAL A 23 -18.20 1.33 2.42
N PRO A 24 -19.36 1.42 3.11
CA PRO A 24 -20.04 0.25 3.68
C PRO A 24 -20.65 -0.68 2.63
N VAL A 25 -20.98 -0.15 1.45
CA VAL A 25 -21.51 -0.90 0.31
C VAL A 25 -20.67 -0.58 -0.90
N PHE A 26 -20.08 -1.61 -1.49
CA PHE A 26 -19.27 -1.51 -2.69
C PHE A 26 -19.52 -2.72 -3.60
N ASP A 27 -19.25 -2.52 -4.88
CA ASP A 27 -19.20 -3.58 -5.88
C ASP A 27 -17.75 -3.73 -6.39
N SER A 28 -17.44 -4.87 -6.98
CA SER A 28 -16.09 -5.14 -7.50
C SER A 28 -16.11 -6.02 -8.74
N VAL A 29 -15.11 -5.81 -9.60
CA VAL A 29 -14.89 -6.60 -10.80
C VAL A 29 -13.42 -7.01 -10.90
N PRO A 30 -13.09 -8.14 -11.54
CA PRO A 30 -11.70 -8.43 -11.92
C PRO A 30 -11.16 -7.33 -12.84
N THR A 31 -9.87 -6.99 -12.70
CA THR A 31 -9.20 -6.07 -13.63
C THR A 31 -9.07 -6.75 -14.99
N PRO A 32 -9.76 -6.28 -16.04
CA PRO A 32 -9.73 -6.96 -17.33
C PRO A 32 -8.41 -6.67 -18.05
N GLN A 33 -8.01 -7.60 -18.92
CA GLN A 33 -6.84 -7.41 -19.79
C GLN A 33 -7.11 -6.47 -20.96
N THR A 34 -8.39 -6.31 -21.32
CA THR A 34 -8.86 -5.45 -22.40
C THR A 34 -9.88 -4.46 -21.88
N ASP A 35 -9.79 -3.20 -22.28
CA ASP A 35 -10.70 -2.13 -21.87
C ASP A 35 -10.91 -2.01 -20.33
N PRO A 36 -9.82 -1.85 -19.54
CA PRO A 36 -9.91 -1.61 -18.10
C PRO A 36 -10.66 -0.34 -17.74
N TRP A 37 -10.66 0.67 -18.62
CA TRP A 37 -11.42 1.90 -18.39
C TRP A 37 -12.92 1.67 -18.52
N GLY A 38 -13.38 0.98 -19.57
CA GLY A 38 -14.81 0.65 -19.72
C GLY A 38 -15.35 -0.13 -18.52
N ALA A 39 -14.55 -1.05 -17.95
CA ALA A 39 -14.91 -1.74 -16.71
C ALA A 39 -15.01 -0.79 -15.50
N CYS A 40 -14.07 0.17 -15.36
CA CYS A 40 -14.13 1.19 -14.31
C CYS A 40 -15.37 2.10 -14.46
N ALA A 41 -15.62 2.60 -15.66
CA ALA A 41 -16.76 3.48 -15.95
C ALA A 41 -18.09 2.76 -15.65
N ALA A 42 -18.27 1.53 -16.16
CA ALA A 42 -19.47 0.74 -15.91
C ALA A 42 -19.67 0.40 -14.42
N LEU A 43 -18.57 0.17 -13.68
CA LEU A 43 -18.63 -0.04 -12.23
C LEU A 43 -19.06 1.23 -11.49
N LEU A 44 -18.48 2.39 -11.85
CA LEU A 44 -18.84 3.69 -11.28
C LEU A 44 -20.30 4.05 -11.55
N GLU A 45 -20.77 3.92 -12.79
CA GLU A 45 -22.17 4.19 -13.17
C GLU A 45 -23.15 3.28 -12.42
N ARG A 46 -22.82 1.99 -12.28
CA ARG A 46 -23.64 1.03 -11.52
C ARG A 46 -23.74 1.42 -10.04
N VAL A 47 -22.65 1.88 -9.43
CA VAL A 47 -22.65 2.32 -8.02
C VAL A 47 -23.36 3.67 -7.86
N ALA A 48 -23.20 4.58 -8.83
CA ALA A 48 -23.90 5.86 -8.85
C ALA A 48 -25.43 5.66 -8.94
N ASP A 49 -25.88 4.66 -9.70
CA ASP A 49 -27.29 4.26 -9.79
C ASP A 49 -28.19 5.45 -10.18
N GLY A 50 -27.75 6.21 -11.19
CA GLY A 50 -28.46 7.34 -11.78
C GLY A 50 -28.57 8.60 -10.91
N ARG A 51 -27.94 8.63 -9.73
CA ARG A 51 -27.93 9.78 -8.82
C ARG A 51 -26.72 10.68 -9.09
N ASP A 52 -26.85 11.97 -8.79
CA ASP A 52 -25.79 12.96 -9.00
C ASP A 52 -24.54 12.68 -8.16
N VAL A 53 -23.38 12.73 -8.80
CA VAL A 53 -22.05 12.53 -8.20
C VAL A 53 -21.33 13.87 -8.15
N ASP A 54 -20.95 14.31 -6.96
CA ASP A 54 -20.25 15.59 -6.70
C ASP A 54 -18.78 15.38 -6.32
N GLY A 55 -18.34 14.14 -6.05
CA GLY A 55 -16.96 13.82 -5.73
C GLY A 55 -16.59 12.37 -5.99
N VAL A 56 -15.40 12.14 -6.53
CA VAL A 56 -14.81 10.81 -6.72
C VAL A 56 -13.40 10.80 -6.16
N GLY A 57 -13.17 9.95 -5.15
CA GLY A 57 -11.84 9.68 -4.64
C GLY A 57 -11.30 8.39 -5.22
N ILE A 58 -10.04 8.41 -5.65
CA ILE A 58 -9.42 7.34 -6.41
C ILE A 58 -8.13 6.91 -5.71
N ALA A 59 -8.04 5.61 -5.44
CA ALA A 59 -6.81 4.91 -5.09
C ALA A 59 -6.40 4.03 -6.28
N CYS A 60 -5.16 4.17 -6.76
CA CYS A 60 -4.67 3.37 -7.88
C CYS A 60 -3.25 2.88 -7.61
N ALA A 61 -2.96 1.65 -8.03
CA ALA A 61 -1.59 1.15 -8.04
C ALA A 61 -0.69 2.08 -8.89
N GLY A 62 0.52 2.34 -8.39
CA GLY A 62 1.47 3.22 -9.05
C GLY A 62 2.25 2.56 -10.21
N PRO A 63 3.07 3.35 -10.92
CA PRO A 63 3.31 4.78 -10.72
C PRO A 63 2.11 5.66 -11.12
N VAL A 64 2.02 6.83 -10.48
CA VAL A 64 0.99 7.86 -10.74
C VAL A 64 1.62 9.22 -11.07
N ASP A 65 0.87 10.09 -11.73
CA ASP A 65 1.07 11.53 -11.69
C ASP A 65 -0.21 12.16 -11.17
N THR A 66 -0.26 12.45 -9.87
CA THR A 66 -1.47 13.01 -9.24
C THR A 66 -1.74 14.46 -9.64
N VAL A 67 -0.75 15.15 -10.23
CA VAL A 67 -0.92 16.53 -10.73
C VAL A 67 -1.57 16.49 -12.10
N ALA A 68 -1.08 15.63 -13.00
CA ALA A 68 -1.67 15.42 -14.32
C ALA A 68 -2.94 14.55 -14.28
N GLY A 69 -3.16 13.80 -13.20
CA GLY A 69 -4.27 12.85 -13.10
C GLY A 69 -4.06 11.58 -13.93
N VAL A 70 -2.80 11.19 -14.13
CA VAL A 70 -2.37 10.08 -14.99
C VAL A 70 -1.91 8.90 -14.14
N VAL A 71 -2.17 7.67 -14.59
CA VAL A 71 -1.71 6.43 -13.95
C VAL A 71 -1.05 5.50 -14.96
N ALA A 72 -0.06 4.72 -14.52
CA ALA A 72 0.57 3.69 -15.35
C ALA A 72 0.90 2.42 -14.55
N PRO A 73 -0.09 1.78 -13.91
CA PRO A 73 0.15 0.59 -13.09
C PRO A 73 0.75 -0.54 -13.91
N ILE A 74 1.82 -1.15 -13.37
CA ILE A 74 2.61 -2.20 -14.06
C ILE A 74 1.75 -3.39 -14.49
N ASN A 75 0.66 -3.66 -13.76
CA ASN A 75 -0.23 -4.81 -14.00
C ASN A 75 -1.42 -4.50 -14.93
N ILE A 76 -1.54 -3.29 -15.47
CA ILE A 76 -2.56 -2.91 -16.46
C ILE A 76 -1.86 -2.43 -17.73
N THR A 77 -1.56 -3.38 -18.62
CA THR A 77 -0.69 -3.18 -19.78
C THR A 77 -1.19 -2.12 -20.77
N GLU A 78 -2.50 -1.97 -20.96
CA GLU A 78 -3.07 -0.91 -21.79
C GLU A 78 -2.73 0.50 -21.27
N TRP A 79 -2.47 0.64 -19.98
CA TRP A 79 -2.13 1.92 -19.34
C TRP A 79 -0.62 2.11 -19.16
N ALA A 80 0.22 1.23 -19.70
CA ALA A 80 1.67 1.25 -19.48
C ALA A 80 2.35 2.55 -19.97
N GLN A 81 1.74 3.26 -20.93
CA GLN A 81 2.23 4.56 -21.44
C GLN A 81 1.58 5.78 -20.73
N GLY A 82 0.81 5.54 -19.67
CA GLY A 82 0.02 6.56 -18.99
C GLY A 82 -1.43 6.59 -19.50
N PHE A 83 -2.36 6.54 -18.58
CA PHE A 83 -3.79 6.74 -18.81
C PHE A 83 -4.30 7.93 -18.00
N GLU A 84 -4.99 8.86 -18.66
CA GLU A 84 -5.58 10.07 -18.06
C GLU A 84 -6.82 9.73 -17.20
N LEU A 85 -6.60 9.00 -16.10
CA LEU A 85 -7.66 8.44 -15.27
C LEU A 85 -8.62 9.51 -14.72
N VAL A 86 -8.09 10.65 -14.28
CA VAL A 86 -8.92 11.75 -13.77
C VAL A 86 -9.79 12.35 -14.88
N ALA A 87 -9.26 12.49 -16.10
CA ALA A 87 -10.03 12.95 -17.25
C ALA A 87 -11.11 11.94 -17.63
N GLY A 88 -10.80 10.64 -17.58
CA GLY A 88 -11.77 9.57 -17.73
C GLY A 88 -12.94 9.71 -16.75
N VAL A 89 -12.66 9.84 -15.45
CA VAL A 89 -13.72 9.99 -14.43
C VAL A 89 -14.56 11.24 -14.66
N ARG A 90 -13.94 12.37 -15.03
CA ARG A 90 -14.66 13.60 -15.37
C ARG A 90 -15.50 13.48 -16.64
N SER A 91 -15.16 12.59 -17.57
CA SER A 91 -16.01 12.34 -18.75
C SER A 91 -17.33 11.65 -18.38
N VAL A 92 -17.35 10.88 -17.28
CA VAL A 92 -18.54 10.19 -16.75
C VAL A 92 -19.31 11.11 -15.81
N PHE A 93 -18.61 11.86 -14.97
CA PHE A 93 -19.20 12.80 -14.00
C PHE A 93 -18.56 14.20 -14.14
N PRO A 94 -19.06 15.04 -15.07
CA PRO A 94 -18.44 16.33 -15.39
C PRO A 94 -18.38 17.32 -14.23
N ASP A 95 -19.36 17.26 -13.32
CA ASP A 95 -19.49 18.17 -12.18
C ASP A 95 -18.80 17.64 -10.90
N ALA A 96 -18.21 16.45 -10.94
CA ALA A 96 -17.59 15.86 -9.76
C ALA A 96 -16.16 16.37 -9.54
N GLY A 97 -15.86 16.78 -8.30
CA GLY A 97 -14.48 16.91 -7.84
C GLY A 97 -13.77 15.55 -7.94
N THR A 98 -12.48 15.51 -8.27
CA THR A 98 -11.73 14.25 -8.35
C THR A 98 -10.39 14.34 -7.64
N ALA A 99 -10.12 13.40 -6.74
CA ALA A 99 -8.86 13.31 -6.01
C ALA A 99 -8.22 11.94 -6.23
N LEU A 100 -6.99 11.93 -6.73
CA LEU A 100 -6.19 10.73 -6.97
C LEU A 100 -5.06 10.60 -5.93
N ALA A 101 -4.89 9.40 -5.42
CA ALA A 101 -3.70 8.98 -4.68
C ALA A 101 -3.27 7.58 -5.09
N MET A 102 -2.03 7.23 -4.74
CA MET A 102 -1.56 5.86 -4.79
C MET A 102 -2.31 5.00 -3.76
N ASP A 103 -2.51 3.72 -4.07
CA ASP A 103 -3.14 2.73 -3.18
C ASP A 103 -2.53 2.69 -1.76
N GLY A 104 -1.21 2.62 -1.63
CA GLY A 104 -0.52 2.62 -0.34
C GLY A 104 -0.71 3.91 0.44
N ALA A 105 -0.76 5.06 -0.25
CA ALA A 105 -1.05 6.36 0.36
C ALA A 105 -2.50 6.47 0.84
N ALA A 106 -3.45 5.95 0.06
CA ALA A 106 -4.85 5.85 0.46
C ALA A 106 -5.02 4.94 1.68
N ALA A 107 -4.37 3.77 1.69
CA ALA A 107 -4.38 2.88 2.85
C ALA A 107 -3.78 3.54 4.11
N ALA A 108 -2.70 4.31 3.97
CA ALA A 108 -2.12 5.08 5.08
C ALA A 108 -3.10 6.13 5.63
N LEU A 109 -3.79 6.85 4.75
CA LEU A 109 -4.82 7.82 5.13
C LEU A 109 -5.99 7.14 5.87
N ALA A 110 -6.41 5.96 5.41
CA ALA A 110 -7.45 5.20 6.08
C ALA A 110 -7.04 4.79 7.51
N GLU A 111 -5.84 4.25 7.68
CA GLU A 111 -5.31 3.89 9.01
C GLU A 111 -5.17 5.11 9.92
N PHE A 112 -4.78 6.27 9.38
CA PHE A 112 -4.73 7.54 10.12
C PHE A 112 -6.10 7.94 10.68
N HIS A 113 -7.16 7.87 9.86
CA HIS A 113 -8.50 8.29 10.28
C HIS A 113 -9.24 7.25 11.12
N HIS A 114 -9.14 5.98 10.74
CA HIS A 114 -10.07 4.93 11.19
C HIS A 114 -9.40 3.70 11.80
N GLY A 115 -8.07 3.59 11.76
CA GLY A 115 -7.34 2.41 12.22
C GLY A 115 -6.25 2.72 13.24
N ALA A 116 -5.13 1.99 13.12
CA ALA A 116 -4.03 2.00 14.09
C ALA A 116 -3.31 3.35 14.17
N GLY A 117 -3.50 4.21 13.16
CA GLY A 117 -2.89 5.54 13.05
C GLY A 117 -3.61 6.65 13.80
N ARG A 118 -4.78 6.39 14.37
CA ARG A 118 -5.60 7.40 15.04
C ARG A 118 -4.83 8.17 16.11
N GLY A 119 -4.91 9.51 16.05
CA GLY A 119 -4.23 10.40 16.98
C GLY A 119 -2.73 10.57 16.74
N THR A 120 -2.18 9.97 15.68
CA THR A 120 -0.77 10.09 15.31
C THR A 120 -0.65 10.82 13.96
N PRO A 121 -0.34 12.12 13.94
CA PRO A 121 -0.37 12.93 12.70
C PRO A 121 0.76 12.62 11.72
N ASN A 122 1.84 12.00 12.20
CA ASN A 122 3.02 11.65 11.43
C ASN A 122 3.22 10.14 11.51
N LEU A 123 2.83 9.42 10.46
CA LEU A 123 2.95 7.98 10.43
C LEU A 123 3.38 7.45 9.08
N LEU A 124 3.91 6.25 9.13
CA LEU A 124 4.19 5.43 7.98
C LEU A 124 3.24 4.24 7.96
N SER A 125 2.66 3.92 6.80
CA SER A 125 1.96 2.66 6.57
C SER A 125 2.67 1.84 5.51
N LEU A 126 2.87 0.54 5.75
CA LEU A 126 3.43 -0.40 4.79
C LEU A 126 2.45 -1.55 4.53
N VAL A 127 2.35 -1.95 3.28
CA VAL A 127 1.65 -3.18 2.86
C VAL A 127 2.71 -4.18 2.41
N VAL A 128 2.95 -5.19 3.25
CA VAL A 128 3.95 -6.25 3.00
C VAL A 128 3.22 -7.51 2.53
N SER A 129 3.31 -7.80 1.23
CA SER A 129 2.59 -8.90 0.58
C SER A 129 3.42 -9.50 -0.56
N THR A 130 2.89 -9.54 -1.79
CA THR A 130 3.62 -9.93 -3.01
C THR A 130 4.75 -8.94 -3.34
N GLY A 131 4.51 -7.66 -3.07
CA GLY A 131 5.49 -6.59 -3.06
C GLY A 131 5.50 -5.85 -1.72
N ILE A 132 6.21 -4.72 -1.68
CA ILE A 132 6.21 -3.81 -0.53
C ILE A 132 5.83 -2.42 -1.00
N GLY A 133 4.56 -2.09 -0.78
CA GLY A 133 4.02 -0.74 -0.99
C GLY A 133 3.83 -0.02 0.34
N GLY A 134 3.44 1.25 0.27
CA GLY A 134 3.17 2.03 1.47
C GLY A 134 2.76 3.46 1.18
N GLY A 135 2.59 4.20 2.26
CA GLY A 135 2.19 5.60 2.23
C GLY A 135 2.65 6.30 3.49
N ILE A 136 2.96 7.58 3.36
CA ILE A 136 3.39 8.41 4.47
C ILE A 136 2.30 9.45 4.71
N VAL A 137 1.93 9.64 5.97
CA VAL A 137 1.07 10.74 6.42
C VAL A 137 1.93 11.66 7.28
N LEU A 138 1.95 12.96 6.96
CA LEU A 138 2.63 14.00 7.73
C LEU A 138 1.65 15.13 8.01
N GLY A 139 1.56 15.56 9.27
CA GLY A 139 0.59 16.59 9.69
C GLY A 139 -0.87 16.20 9.44
N GLY A 140 -1.18 14.90 9.37
CA GLY A 140 -2.51 14.39 9.03
C GLY A 140 -2.85 14.38 7.54
N GLU A 141 -1.90 14.70 6.66
CA GLU A 141 -2.09 14.67 5.21
C GLU A 141 -1.16 13.65 4.54
N ILE A 142 -1.59 13.09 3.40
CA ILE A 142 -0.71 12.25 2.57
C ILE A 142 0.50 13.09 2.12
N ALA A 143 1.70 12.60 2.42
CA ALA A 143 2.91 13.12 1.80
C ALA A 143 2.93 12.68 0.33
N ARG A 144 2.64 13.61 -0.58
CA ARG A 144 2.52 13.33 -2.02
C ARG A 144 3.87 13.23 -2.73
N GLY A 145 4.86 14.00 -2.30
CA GLY A 145 6.07 14.25 -3.09
C GLY A 145 5.76 14.99 -4.40
N ARG A 146 6.70 14.99 -5.35
CA ARG A 146 6.58 15.78 -6.60
C ARG A 146 5.42 15.35 -7.51
N THR A 147 5.17 14.04 -7.62
CA THR A 147 4.22 13.46 -8.58
C THR A 147 3.13 12.61 -7.92
N GLY A 148 3.08 12.54 -6.59
CA GLY A 148 2.18 11.64 -5.86
C GLY A 148 2.78 10.28 -5.52
N ASN A 149 4.09 10.07 -5.75
CA ASN A 149 4.77 8.79 -5.54
C ASN A 149 5.63 8.69 -4.26
N ALA A 150 5.53 9.63 -3.32
CA ALA A 150 6.23 9.45 -2.05
C ALA A 150 5.66 8.25 -1.26
N GLY A 151 6.52 7.52 -0.55
CA GLY A 151 6.11 6.34 0.24
C GLY A 151 6.49 4.97 -0.33
N HIS A 152 7.21 4.91 -1.46
CA HIS A 152 7.73 3.66 -2.05
C HIS A 152 8.90 3.02 -1.26
N ILE A 153 8.65 2.67 -0.01
CA ILE A 153 9.68 2.16 0.92
C ILE A 153 10.20 0.78 0.52
N GLY A 154 9.43 0.01 -0.24
CA GLY A 154 9.89 -1.24 -0.85
C GLY A 154 11.14 -1.08 -1.71
N HIS A 155 11.45 0.14 -2.18
CA HIS A 155 12.63 0.41 -2.98
C HIS A 155 13.82 1.00 -2.21
N LEU A 156 13.74 1.13 -0.87
CA LEU A 156 14.93 1.45 -0.07
C LEU A 156 15.99 0.35 -0.23
N VAL A 157 17.24 0.76 -0.40
CA VAL A 157 18.36 -0.19 -0.57
C VAL A 157 18.70 -0.80 0.78
N VAL A 158 18.68 -2.14 0.83
CA VAL A 158 19.12 -2.91 1.99
C VAL A 158 20.64 -3.11 1.91
N PRO A 159 21.42 -2.69 2.91
CA PRO A 159 22.86 -2.85 2.92
C PRO A 159 23.29 -4.30 2.64
N GLY A 160 24.20 -4.48 1.68
CA GLY A 160 24.74 -5.79 1.29
C GLY A 160 23.82 -6.63 0.40
N SER A 161 22.60 -6.20 0.11
CA SER A 161 21.72 -6.89 -0.85
C SER A 161 22.14 -6.55 -2.30
N SER A 162 22.35 -7.58 -3.12
CA SER A 162 22.69 -7.45 -4.54
C SER A 162 21.61 -8.00 -5.48
N GLU A 163 20.43 -8.31 -4.94
CA GLU A 163 19.34 -8.92 -5.70
C GLU A 163 18.72 -7.90 -6.68
N PRO A 164 18.61 -8.21 -7.98
CA PRO A 164 17.96 -7.33 -8.95
C PRO A 164 16.49 -7.07 -8.59
N CYS A 165 16.05 -5.81 -8.72
CA CYS A 165 14.67 -5.42 -8.50
C CYS A 165 13.96 -5.18 -9.85
N SER A 166 12.66 -5.47 -9.91
CA SER A 166 11.80 -5.18 -11.06
C SER A 166 11.75 -3.69 -11.41
N CYS A 167 12.05 -2.80 -10.46
CA CYS A 167 12.17 -1.36 -10.72
C CYS A 167 13.42 -0.97 -11.53
N GLY A 168 14.31 -1.91 -11.84
CA GLY A 168 15.60 -1.68 -12.51
C GLY A 168 16.76 -1.38 -11.54
N GLY A 169 16.46 -1.21 -10.25
CA GLY A 169 17.46 -1.07 -9.20
C GLY A 169 18.03 -2.41 -8.72
N VAL A 170 18.89 -2.34 -7.69
CA VAL A 170 19.52 -3.49 -7.05
C VAL A 170 19.42 -3.35 -5.54
N GLY A 171 19.10 -4.44 -4.86
CA GLY A 171 19.13 -4.51 -3.40
C GLY A 171 17.95 -3.86 -2.69
N CYS A 172 16.84 -3.62 -3.38
CA CYS A 172 15.64 -3.04 -2.78
C CYS A 172 15.06 -3.90 -1.65
N LEU A 173 14.43 -3.28 -0.65
CA LEU A 173 13.76 -3.95 0.47
C LEU A 173 12.76 -5.01 0.00
N GLU A 174 12.03 -4.74 -1.07
CA GLU A 174 11.08 -5.69 -1.67
C GLU A 174 11.76 -7.00 -2.11
N THR A 175 12.99 -6.94 -2.64
CA THR A 175 13.75 -8.13 -3.06
C THR A 175 14.26 -8.94 -1.88
N VAL A 176 14.11 -8.42 -0.66
CA VAL A 176 14.54 -9.03 0.59
C VAL A 176 13.35 -9.53 1.40
N ALA A 177 12.30 -8.73 1.53
CA ALA A 177 11.27 -8.88 2.57
C ALA A 177 9.83 -9.02 2.05
N SER A 178 9.59 -9.05 0.73
CA SER A 178 8.29 -9.48 0.21
C SER A 178 8.13 -10.99 0.36
N GLY A 179 6.87 -11.47 0.37
CA GLY A 179 6.60 -12.90 0.49
C GLY A 179 7.27 -13.76 -0.59
N PRO A 180 7.15 -13.42 -1.88
CA PRO A 180 7.86 -14.11 -2.95
C PRO A 180 9.38 -14.07 -2.77
N SER A 181 9.94 -12.95 -2.31
CA SER A 181 11.38 -12.79 -2.10
C SER A 181 11.91 -13.66 -0.96
N ALA A 182 11.20 -13.71 0.17
CA ALA A 182 11.53 -14.57 1.29
C ALA A 182 11.44 -16.06 0.90
N VAL A 183 10.41 -16.44 0.14
CA VAL A 183 10.27 -17.80 -0.42
C VAL A 183 11.43 -18.14 -1.36
N ARG A 184 11.78 -17.25 -2.29
CA ARG A 184 12.92 -17.49 -3.20
C ARG A 184 14.21 -17.70 -2.44
N TRP A 185 14.46 -16.89 -1.41
CA TRP A 185 15.63 -17.05 -0.55
C TRP A 185 15.60 -18.39 0.20
N ALA A 186 14.48 -18.75 0.85
CA ALA A 186 14.36 -20.02 1.57
C ALA A 186 14.63 -21.22 0.66
N ARG A 187 14.08 -21.20 -0.57
CA ARG A 187 14.30 -22.26 -1.56
C ARG A 187 15.76 -22.38 -2.00
N SER A 188 16.47 -21.25 -2.12
CA SER A 188 17.91 -21.29 -2.44
C SER A 188 18.75 -21.90 -1.31
N GLN A 189 18.23 -21.91 -0.08
CA GLN A 189 18.84 -22.58 1.07
C GLN A 189 18.38 -24.05 1.25
N GLY A 190 17.51 -24.57 0.38
CA GLY A 190 17.05 -25.96 0.41
C GLY A 190 15.65 -26.19 0.98
N TRP A 191 14.88 -25.13 1.27
CA TRP A 191 13.48 -25.26 1.69
C TRP A 191 12.57 -25.69 0.52
N SER A 192 11.62 -26.60 0.77
CA SER A 192 10.83 -27.26 -0.28
C SER A 192 9.47 -26.62 -0.58
N GLY A 193 9.02 -25.66 0.23
CA GLY A 193 7.75 -24.96 0.04
C GLY A 193 7.76 -23.94 -1.10
N ASN A 194 6.59 -23.41 -1.41
CA ASN A 194 6.34 -22.57 -2.59
C ASN A 194 5.64 -21.24 -2.27
N THR A 195 5.03 -21.09 -1.08
CA THR A 195 4.22 -19.91 -0.75
C THR A 195 4.66 -19.26 0.56
N GLY A 196 4.40 -17.96 0.71
CA GLY A 196 4.67 -17.25 1.97
C GLY A 196 3.86 -17.83 3.14
N ARG A 197 2.67 -18.38 2.87
CA ARG A 197 1.86 -19.08 3.88
C ARG A 197 2.52 -20.38 4.35
N GLU A 198 3.01 -21.20 3.41
CA GLU A 198 3.80 -22.39 3.74
C GLU A 198 5.07 -22.02 4.50
N LEU A 199 5.71 -20.88 4.16
CA LEU A 199 6.91 -20.41 4.86
C LEU A 199 6.59 -20.07 6.32
N ALA A 200 5.50 -19.35 6.57
CA ALA A 200 5.02 -19.07 7.91
C ALA A 200 4.61 -20.34 8.69
N GLU A 201 4.01 -21.33 8.02
CA GLU A 201 3.68 -22.63 8.61
C GLU A 201 4.94 -23.45 8.97
N GLY A 202 5.94 -23.46 8.08
CA GLY A 202 7.23 -24.09 8.31
C GLY A 202 7.95 -23.47 9.50
N ALA A 203 8.00 -22.14 9.58
CA ALA A 203 8.64 -21.44 10.69
C ALA A 203 7.94 -21.72 12.03
N ARG A 204 6.59 -21.73 12.05
CA ARG A 204 5.81 -22.13 13.24
C ARG A 204 6.06 -23.58 13.67
N SER A 205 6.40 -24.45 12.72
CA SER A 205 6.72 -25.85 12.96
C SER A 205 8.20 -26.09 13.30
N GLY A 206 9.02 -25.03 13.34
CA GLY A 206 10.44 -25.11 13.70
C GLY A 206 11.37 -25.45 12.54
N ASP A 207 10.94 -25.33 11.28
CA ASP A 207 11.85 -25.44 10.13
C ASP A 207 12.86 -24.27 10.16
N ALA A 208 14.14 -24.61 10.34
CA ALA A 208 15.21 -23.63 10.53
C ALA A 208 15.35 -22.67 9.34
N ILE A 209 15.21 -23.16 8.10
CA ILE A 209 15.35 -22.31 6.90
C ILE A 209 14.17 -21.34 6.81
N ALA A 210 12.96 -21.80 7.14
CA ALA A 210 11.79 -20.95 7.15
C ALA A 210 11.87 -19.87 8.23
N VAL A 211 12.38 -20.21 9.42
CA VAL A 211 12.66 -19.23 10.49
C VAL A 211 13.69 -18.20 10.02
N ASP A 212 14.82 -18.65 9.45
CA ASP A 212 15.88 -17.74 8.97
C ASP A 212 15.37 -16.80 7.85
N ALA A 213 14.50 -17.29 6.98
CA ALA A 213 13.92 -16.49 5.89
C ALA A 213 13.06 -15.35 6.43
N LEU A 214 12.18 -15.64 7.40
CA LEU A 214 11.36 -14.64 8.06
C LEU A 214 12.19 -13.71 8.93
N HIS A 215 13.22 -14.23 9.60
CA HIS A 215 14.14 -13.42 10.40
C HIS A 215 14.90 -12.40 9.54
N ARG A 216 15.40 -12.83 8.39
CA ARG A 216 16.06 -11.96 7.40
C ARG A 216 15.11 -10.88 6.89
N ALA A 217 13.87 -11.24 6.53
CA ALA A 217 12.86 -10.30 6.06
C ALA A 217 12.49 -9.28 7.14
N GLY A 218 12.24 -9.74 8.37
CA GLY A 218 11.90 -8.90 9.52
C GLY A 218 13.01 -7.91 9.84
N THR A 219 14.25 -8.39 9.92
CA THR A 219 15.43 -7.53 10.18
C THR A 219 15.54 -6.40 9.16
N ALA A 220 15.35 -6.70 7.87
CA ALA A 220 15.42 -5.70 6.82
C ALA A 220 14.27 -4.67 6.92
N LEU A 221 13.05 -5.13 7.20
CA LEU A 221 11.89 -4.26 7.43
C LEU A 221 12.14 -3.31 8.61
N GLY A 222 12.61 -3.82 9.75
CA GLY A 222 12.87 -3.01 10.93
C GLY A 222 13.94 -1.93 10.71
N GLY A 223 15.03 -2.28 10.02
CA GLY A 223 16.06 -1.32 9.64
C GLY A 223 15.56 -0.22 8.69
N ALA A 224 14.74 -0.60 7.69
CA ALA A 224 14.13 0.35 6.77
C ALA A 224 13.12 1.28 7.46
N ILE A 225 12.30 0.74 8.36
CA ILE A 225 11.32 1.51 9.15
C ILE A 225 12.05 2.52 10.05
N ALA A 226 13.06 2.11 10.81
CA ALA A 226 13.82 3.02 11.67
C ALA A 226 14.56 4.12 10.88
N SER A 227 15.14 3.77 9.73
CA SER A 227 15.81 4.75 8.86
C SER A 227 14.82 5.77 8.29
N THR A 228 13.62 5.31 7.92
CA THR A 228 12.55 6.20 7.44
C THR A 228 12.03 7.10 8.55
N ALA A 229 11.84 6.54 9.76
CA ALA A 229 11.44 7.28 10.95
C ALA A 229 12.42 8.42 11.26
N ALA A 230 13.73 8.15 11.20
CA ALA A 230 14.77 9.16 11.38
C ALA A 230 14.74 10.26 10.31
N LEU A 231 14.40 9.91 9.06
CA LEU A 231 14.37 10.85 7.95
C LEU A 231 13.14 11.77 7.97
N LEU A 232 11.98 11.22 8.34
CA LEU A 232 10.69 11.88 8.18
C LEU A 232 10.07 12.38 9.49
N ASP A 233 10.71 12.09 10.63
CA ASP A 233 10.18 12.41 11.97
C ASP A 233 8.80 11.79 12.18
N VAL A 234 8.73 10.46 12.01
CA VAL A 234 7.53 9.65 12.30
C VAL A 234 7.79 8.72 13.49
N ASP A 235 6.80 8.57 14.35
CA ASP A 235 6.88 7.77 15.59
C ASP A 235 5.95 6.54 15.58
N LEU A 236 5.28 6.29 14.45
CA LEU A 236 4.43 5.13 14.22
C LEU A 236 4.62 4.55 12.81
N ALA A 237 4.83 3.24 12.75
CA ALA A 237 4.71 2.44 11.54
C ALA A 237 3.57 1.43 11.67
N VAL A 238 2.63 1.47 10.73
CA VAL A 238 1.50 0.55 10.63
C VAL A 238 1.79 -0.48 9.53
N ILE A 239 1.75 -1.77 9.86
CA ILE A 239 2.15 -2.85 8.94
C ILE A 239 0.94 -3.73 8.61
N GLY A 240 0.52 -3.69 7.35
CA GLY A 240 -0.51 -4.54 6.78
C GLY A 240 0.03 -5.49 5.71
N GLY A 241 -0.89 -6.16 5.01
CA GLY A 241 -0.58 -7.09 3.93
C GLY A 241 -0.52 -8.56 4.37
N GLY A 242 -0.69 -9.46 3.42
CA GLY A 242 -0.81 -10.90 3.70
C GLY A 242 0.47 -11.51 4.26
N PHE A 243 1.64 -11.04 3.82
CA PHE A 243 2.92 -11.58 4.29
C PHE A 243 3.28 -11.06 5.70
N ALA A 244 2.78 -9.88 6.08
CA ALA A 244 2.90 -9.39 7.46
C ALA A 244 2.21 -10.32 8.48
N GLN A 245 1.32 -11.22 8.06
CA GLN A 245 0.66 -12.19 8.95
C GLN A 245 1.52 -13.43 9.27
N SER A 246 2.81 -13.43 8.92
CA SER A 246 3.73 -14.57 9.13
C SER A 246 4.10 -14.82 10.60
N GLY A 247 3.59 -14.02 11.54
CA GLY A 247 3.74 -14.23 12.97
C GLY A 247 5.09 -13.83 13.55
N ALA A 248 5.36 -14.30 14.77
CA ALA A 248 6.53 -13.93 15.56
C ALA A 248 7.88 -14.02 14.82
N PRO A 249 8.17 -15.06 14.01
CA PRO A 249 9.45 -15.15 13.29
C PRO A 249 9.73 -14.01 12.31
N LEU A 250 8.69 -13.27 11.87
CA LEU A 250 8.84 -12.05 11.08
C LEU A 250 8.85 -10.79 11.98
N TRP A 251 7.93 -10.74 12.95
CA TRP A 251 7.67 -9.55 13.76
C TRP A 251 8.75 -9.27 14.81
N GLU A 252 9.21 -10.29 15.54
CA GLU A 252 10.26 -10.12 16.56
C GLU A 252 11.55 -9.51 15.97
N PRO A 253 12.13 -10.05 14.89
CA PRO A 253 13.34 -9.45 14.29
C PRO A 253 13.10 -8.07 13.68
N MET A 254 11.87 -7.77 13.25
CA MET A 254 11.50 -6.43 12.79
C MET A 254 11.52 -5.43 13.93
N LEU A 255 10.90 -5.76 15.06
CA LEU A 255 10.89 -4.94 16.26
C LEU A 255 12.31 -4.76 16.82
N ASP A 256 13.09 -5.84 16.89
CA ASP A 256 14.48 -5.81 17.37
C ASP A 256 15.39 -4.97 16.48
N ALA A 257 15.29 -5.10 15.15
CA ALA A 257 16.04 -4.27 14.23
C ALA A 257 15.65 -2.80 14.34
N ALA A 258 14.35 -2.49 14.40
CA ALA A 258 13.90 -1.12 14.58
C ALA A 258 14.40 -0.50 15.89
N ALA A 259 14.27 -1.21 17.02
CA ALA A 259 14.73 -0.76 18.33
C ALA A 259 16.25 -0.58 18.40
N ARG A 260 17.04 -1.38 17.66
CA ARG A 260 18.48 -1.19 17.55
C ARG A 260 18.85 0.13 16.89
N HIS A 261 18.11 0.55 15.86
CA HIS A 261 18.43 1.70 15.01
C HIS A 261 17.71 3.00 15.41
N ALA A 262 16.54 2.93 16.04
CA ALA A 262 15.75 4.08 16.48
C ALA A 262 16.32 4.72 17.76
N ARG A 263 17.50 5.35 17.65
CA ARG A 263 18.25 5.91 18.80
C ARG A 263 18.19 7.43 18.91
N LEU A 264 17.71 8.13 17.89
CA LEU A 264 17.48 9.58 17.98
C LEU A 264 16.32 9.82 18.96
N SER A 265 16.42 10.86 19.80
CA SER A 265 15.49 11.09 20.90
C SER A 265 14.03 11.22 20.46
N PHE A 266 13.77 11.75 19.26
CA PHE A 266 12.43 11.95 18.72
C PHE A 266 11.78 10.66 18.16
N ILE A 267 12.57 9.61 17.87
CA ILE A 267 12.07 8.28 17.46
C ILE A 267 12.40 7.18 18.46
N ALA A 268 12.95 7.50 19.63
CA ALA A 268 13.26 6.49 20.65
C ALA A 268 12.02 5.70 21.11
N GLY A 269 10.83 6.29 20.95
CA GLY A 269 9.53 5.66 21.20
C GLY A 269 8.83 5.12 19.94
N LEU A 270 9.54 4.92 18.82
CA LEU A 270 8.96 4.41 17.57
C LEU A 270 8.14 3.13 17.81
N ARG A 271 6.86 3.19 17.48
CA ARG A 271 5.94 2.05 17.57
C ARG A 271 5.78 1.40 16.21
N ILE A 272 5.77 0.08 16.18
CA ILE A 272 5.44 -0.71 14.98
C ILE A 272 4.27 -1.60 15.34
N VAL A 273 3.15 -1.46 14.64
CA VAL A 273 1.87 -2.11 14.97
C VAL A 273 1.21 -2.70 13.73
N PRO A 274 0.38 -3.73 13.86
CA PRO A 274 -0.39 -4.25 12.73
C PRO A 274 -1.45 -3.24 12.27
N ALA A 275 -1.76 -3.26 10.97
CA ALA A 275 -2.88 -2.53 10.39
C ALA A 275 -4.22 -3.05 10.92
N GLU A 276 -5.18 -2.15 11.17
CA GLU A 276 -6.50 -2.49 11.71
C GLU A 276 -7.55 -2.69 10.61
N LEU A 277 -7.44 -1.98 9.48
CA LEU A 277 -8.47 -1.96 8.44
C LEU A 277 -8.30 -3.08 7.39
N GLY A 278 -7.10 -3.67 7.31
CA GLY A 278 -6.80 -4.76 6.39
C GLY A 278 -7.24 -4.46 4.96
N GLY A 279 -8.01 -5.37 4.36
CA GLY A 279 -8.47 -5.25 2.96
C GLY A 279 -9.43 -4.09 2.68
N ALA A 280 -10.01 -3.46 3.71
CA ALA A 280 -10.89 -2.30 3.54
C ALA A 280 -10.12 -0.96 3.48
N GLY A 281 -8.82 -0.96 3.84
CA GLY A 281 -8.02 0.26 3.99
C GLY A 281 -7.96 1.11 2.72
N THR A 282 -7.61 0.51 1.58
CA THR A 282 -7.42 1.25 0.32
C THR A 282 -8.70 1.94 -0.15
N LEU A 283 -9.81 1.21 -0.23
CA LEU A 283 -11.10 1.76 -0.65
C LEU A 283 -11.64 2.80 0.34
N THR A 284 -11.42 2.62 1.65
CA THR A 284 -11.74 3.64 2.66
C THR A 284 -10.89 4.90 2.47
N GLY A 285 -9.61 4.74 2.12
CA GLY A 285 -8.73 5.85 1.78
C GLY A 285 -9.20 6.63 0.57
N ALA A 286 -9.65 5.92 -0.48
CA ALA A 286 -10.32 6.53 -1.62
C ALA A 286 -11.59 7.29 -1.20
N GLY A 287 -12.40 6.74 -0.29
CA GLY A 287 -13.57 7.45 0.25
C GLY A 287 -13.21 8.74 0.97
N LEU A 288 -12.17 8.74 1.81
CA LEU A 288 -11.66 9.94 2.48
C LEU A 288 -11.18 11.01 1.49
N LEU A 289 -10.51 10.61 0.41
CA LEU A 289 -10.11 11.51 -0.67
C LEU A 289 -11.32 12.17 -1.34
N ALA A 290 -12.41 11.42 -1.53
CA ALA A 290 -13.65 11.94 -2.11
C ALA A 290 -14.27 13.07 -1.27
N LEU A 291 -14.08 13.06 0.06
CA LEU A 291 -14.56 14.13 0.94
C LEU A 291 -13.80 15.45 0.73
N THR A 292 -12.54 15.37 0.31
CA THR A 292 -11.64 16.53 0.08
C THR A 292 -11.60 16.99 -1.38
N ALA A 293 -12.21 16.23 -2.29
CA ALA A 293 -12.36 16.61 -3.68
C ALA A 293 -13.38 17.77 -3.78
N VAL A 294 -12.88 19.00 -3.79
CA VAL A 294 -13.67 20.21 -4.06
C VAL A 294 -13.64 20.48 -5.56
N ILE A 295 -14.76 20.98 -6.10
CA ILE A 295 -14.93 21.44 -7.49
C ILE A 295 -14.06 22.68 -7.75
#